data_AF-A0A445BYW7-F1
#
_entry.id   AF-A0A445BYW7-F1
#
_cell.length_a   1.000
_cell.length_b   1.000
_cell.length_c   1.000
_cell.angle_alpha   90.00
_cell.angle_beta   90.00
_cell.angle_gamma   90.00
#
_symmetry.space_group_name_H-M   'P 1'
#
loop_
_entity.id
_entity.type
_entity.pdbx_description
1 polymer ?
#
loop_
_entity_poly.entity_id
_entity_poly.type
_entity_poly.pdbx_seq_one_letter_code
_entity_poly.pdbx_strand_id
1 'polypeptide(L)'
;MSLFSGMITMGQWFNQVCHWKNPISSVLVHILFLILIWYPELMLPTLFLYMFFIGLWNYRFRPRNPPHMDTKLSWAEAVHPDELDEEFDTFPTSRSHDVVRMRYDRLRSVAGRIQTVVGDIATQGERFQSLLSWRDTRATSLFIVFSFCSAVVLYATPPRVVALVTGLYYLRHPRFRSKLPSVPSNFFKRLPARTDSML
;
A
#
# COMPACT_ATOMS: atom_id res chain seq x y z
N MET A 1 -3.53 -1.92 15.55
CA MET A 1 -3.83 -1.37 14.20
C MET A 1 -3.20 0.01 13.89
N SER A 2 -2.54 0.72 14.83
CA SER A 2 -2.08 2.10 14.56
C SER A 2 -0.88 2.22 13.61
N LEU A 3 0.07 1.27 13.61
CA LEU A 3 1.23 1.30 12.69
C LEU A 3 0.79 1.19 11.22
N PHE A 4 -0.13 0.27 10.92
CA PHE A 4 -0.70 0.15 9.59
C PHE A 4 -1.55 1.37 9.24
N SER A 5 -2.24 1.98 10.20
CA SER A 5 -3.00 3.21 9.96
C SER A 5 -2.11 4.36 9.47
N GLY A 6 -0.90 4.52 10.04
CA GLY A 6 0.08 5.51 9.58
C GLY A 6 0.60 5.24 8.16
N MET A 7 0.89 3.98 7.83
CA MET A 7 1.32 3.62 6.48
C MET A 7 0.20 3.81 5.45
N ILE A 8 -1.05 3.50 5.82
CA ILE A 8 -2.22 3.67 4.96
C ILE A 8 -2.50 5.16 4.74
N THR A 9 -2.47 5.99 5.78
CA THR A 9 -2.66 7.45 5.64
C THR A 9 -1.53 8.09 4.83
N MET A 10 -0.28 7.66 5.04
CA MET A 10 0.86 8.11 4.23
C MET A 10 0.70 7.69 2.75
N GLY A 11 0.25 6.46 2.49
CA GLY A 11 -0.04 5.98 1.14
C GLY A 11 -1.18 6.75 0.46
N GLN A 12 -2.25 7.05 1.19
CA GLN A 12 -3.34 7.88 0.71
C GLN A 12 -2.89 9.33 0.43
N TRP A 13 -2.09 9.92 1.31
CA TRP A 13 -1.51 11.26 1.11
C TRP A 13 -0.61 11.30 -0.13
N PHE A 14 0.28 10.32 -0.27
CA PHE A 14 1.12 10.19 -1.47
C PHE A 14 0.27 10.05 -2.73
N ASN A 15 -0.81 9.28 -2.67
CA ASN A 15 -1.74 9.13 -3.78
C ASN A 15 -2.46 10.46 -4.11
N GLN A 16 -2.81 11.26 -3.11
CA GLN A 16 -3.40 12.59 -3.30
C GLN A 16 -2.41 13.57 -3.95
N VAL A 17 -1.13 13.51 -3.57
CA VAL A 17 -0.04 14.27 -4.22
C VAL A 17 0.13 13.84 -5.68
N CYS A 18 0.13 12.54 -5.96
CA CYS A 18 0.22 12.02 -7.33
C CYS A 18 -0.99 12.40 -8.20
N HIS A 19 -2.18 12.53 -7.61
CA HIS A 19 -3.38 12.98 -8.32
C HIS A 19 -3.53 14.51 -8.34
N TRP A 20 -2.53 15.26 -7.85
CA TRP A 20 -2.51 16.72 -7.84
C TRP A 20 -3.75 17.34 -7.19
N LYS A 21 -4.32 16.68 -6.17
CA LYS A 21 -5.55 17.14 -5.49
C LYS A 21 -5.36 18.51 -4.85
N ASN A 22 -4.18 18.74 -4.26
CA ASN A 22 -3.72 20.02 -3.76
C ASN A 22 -2.48 20.45 -4.55
N PRO A 23 -2.60 21.37 -5.54
CA PRO A 23 -1.50 21.69 -6.45
C PRO A 23 -0.31 22.31 -5.72
N ILE A 24 -0.56 23.15 -4.70
CA ILE A 24 0.50 23.81 -3.92
C ILE A 24 1.36 22.78 -3.18
N SER A 25 0.73 21.86 -2.44
CA SER A 25 1.44 20.80 -1.72
C SER A 25 2.18 19.86 -2.68
N SER A 26 1.57 19.57 -3.84
CA SER A 26 2.20 18.73 -4.86
C SER A 26 3.45 19.42 -5.42
N VAL A 27 3.36 20.69 -5.82
CA VAL A 27 4.50 21.48 -6.32
C VAL A 27 5.62 21.56 -5.27
N LEU A 28 5.29 21.78 -4.00
CA LEU A 28 6.28 21.79 -2.92
C LEU A 28 7.01 20.44 -2.80
N VAL A 29 6.29 19.32 -2.88
CA VAL A 29 6.90 17.98 -2.89
C VAL A 29 7.80 17.79 -4.10
N HIS A 30 7.43 18.28 -5.29
CA HIS A 30 8.26 18.20 -6.49
C HIS A 30 9.54 19.03 -6.34
N ILE A 31 9.44 20.26 -5.82
CA ILE A 31 10.61 21.13 -5.58
C ILE A 31 11.55 20.47 -4.57
N LEU A 32 11.02 19.99 -3.45
CA LEU A 32 11.80 19.28 -2.43
C LEU A 32 12.50 18.05 -3.02
N PHE A 33 11.80 17.27 -3.84
CA PHE A 33 12.34 16.09 -4.52
C PHE A 33 13.49 16.44 -5.48
N LEU A 34 13.36 17.51 -6.26
CA LEU A 34 14.42 17.97 -7.17
C LEU A 34 15.66 18.46 -6.41
N ILE A 35 15.47 19.21 -5.32
CA ILE A 35 16.57 19.67 -4.45
C ILE A 35 17.32 18.47 -3.88
N LEU A 36 16.59 17.45 -3.42
CA LEU A 36 17.17 16.24 -2.83
C LEU A 36 17.99 15.41 -3.83
N ILE A 37 17.56 15.36 -5.09
CA ILE A 37 18.31 14.70 -6.17
C ILE A 37 19.58 15.47 -6.50
N TRP A 38 19.50 16.80 -6.55
CA TRP A 38 20.65 17.64 -6.88
C TRP A 38 21.71 17.61 -5.79
N TYR A 39 21.28 17.57 -4.52
CA TYR A 39 22.14 17.53 -3.35
C TYR A 39 21.82 16.31 -2.46
N PRO A 40 22.33 15.11 -2.79
CA PRO A 40 22.08 13.91 -1.99
C PRO A 40 22.63 14.01 -0.56
N GLU A 41 23.66 14.83 -0.34
CA GLU A 41 24.20 15.13 1.00
C GLU A 41 23.16 15.77 1.94
N LEU A 42 22.13 16.43 1.37
CA LEU A 42 21.03 17.02 2.16
C LEU A 42 19.98 15.99 2.59
N MET A 43 20.06 14.72 2.17
CA MET A 43 19.10 13.68 2.59
C MET A 43 19.07 13.48 4.11
N LEU A 44 20.24 13.30 4.73
CA LEU A 44 20.31 13.08 6.17
C LEU A 44 19.86 14.33 6.96
N PRO A 45 20.37 15.55 6.69
CA PRO A 45 19.92 16.77 7.37
C PRO A 45 18.42 17.03 7.25
N THR A 46 17.84 16.87 6.06
CA THR A 46 16.40 17.10 5.85
C THR A 46 15.56 16.09 6.62
N LEU A 47 15.98 14.82 6.67
CA LEU A 47 15.30 13.80 7.47
C LEU A 47 15.31 14.15 8.97
N PHE A 48 16.46 14.55 9.50
CA PHE A 48 16.56 14.96 10.91
C PHE A 48 15.72 16.21 11.21
N LEU A 49 15.71 17.19 10.31
CA LEU A 49 14.83 18.36 10.46
C LEU A 49 13.35 17.96 10.45
N TYR A 50 12.93 17.07 9.56
CA TYR A 50 11.55 16.56 9.54
C TYR A 50 11.20 15.85 10.85
N MET A 51 12.05 14.95 11.34
CA MET A 51 11.85 14.28 12.63
C MET A 51 11.80 15.28 13.78
N PHE A 52 12.63 16.33 13.74
CA PHE A 52 12.63 17.39 14.74
C PHE A 52 11.32 18.18 14.74
N PHE A 53 10.83 18.63 13.57
CA PHE A 53 9.56 19.36 13.48
C PHE A 53 8.36 18.49 13.89
N ILE A 54 8.34 17.22 13.45
CA ILE A 54 7.31 16.26 13.87
C ILE A 54 7.38 16.04 15.38
N GLY A 55 8.59 15.90 15.94
CA GLY A 55 8.81 15.77 17.37
C GLY A 55 8.33 16.98 18.15
N LEU A 56 8.64 18.19 17.70
CA LEU A 56 8.20 19.44 18.32
C LEU A 56 6.68 19.61 18.26
N TRP A 57 6.09 19.27 17.12
CA TRP A 57 4.63 19.27 16.95
C TRP A 57 3.98 18.26 17.90
N ASN A 58 4.45 17.02 17.90
CA ASN A 58 3.95 15.98 18.82
C ASN A 58 4.18 16.34 20.29
N TYR A 59 5.28 17.02 20.61
CA TYR A 59 5.55 17.53 21.95
C TYR A 59 4.54 18.59 22.36
N ARG A 60 4.16 19.50 21.45
CA ARG A 60 3.15 20.52 21.71
C ARG A 60 1.76 19.91 21.93
N PHE A 61 1.41 18.90 21.16
CA PHE A 61 0.12 18.19 21.25
C PHE A 61 0.14 17.00 22.21
N ARG A 62 1.20 16.87 23.03
CA ARG A 62 1.31 15.76 23.98
C ARG A 62 0.17 15.83 25.00
N PRO A 63 -0.65 14.78 25.14
CA PRO A 63 -1.70 14.74 26.14
C PRO A 63 -1.06 14.84 27.54
N ARG A 64 -1.52 15.82 28.33
CA ARG A 64 -1.01 16.13 29.68
C ARG A 64 -1.72 15.35 30.80
N ASN A 65 -2.85 14.72 30.49
CA ASN A 65 -3.64 13.96 31.44
C ASN A 65 -3.19 12.49 31.48
N PRO A 66 -3.33 11.78 32.62
CA PRO A 66 -3.04 10.36 32.71
C PRO A 66 -3.86 9.59 31.65
N PRO A 67 -3.37 8.43 31.18
CA PRO A 67 -4.05 7.63 30.16
C PRO A 67 -5.36 7.09 30.73
N HIS A 68 -6.42 7.90 30.64
CA HIS A 68 -7.78 7.38 30.68
C HIS A 68 -7.90 6.41 29.51
N MET A 69 -8.62 5.30 29.69
CA MET A 69 -8.77 4.28 28.65
C MET A 69 -9.22 4.96 27.35
N ASP A 70 -8.32 5.02 26.37
CA ASP A 70 -8.54 5.77 25.15
C ASP A 70 -9.52 4.95 24.29
N THR A 71 -10.80 5.34 24.33
CA THR A 71 -11.89 4.64 23.63
C THR A 71 -11.66 4.56 22.12
N LYS A 72 -10.84 5.45 21.58
CA LYS A 72 -10.40 5.42 20.18
C LYS A 72 -9.31 4.38 19.92
N LEU A 73 -8.43 4.14 20.90
CA LEU A 73 -7.39 3.11 20.79
C LEU A 73 -7.96 1.71 21.04
N SER A 74 -8.92 1.58 21.96
CA SER A 74 -9.64 0.34 22.23
C SER A 74 -10.72 0.01 21.19
N TRP A 75 -10.88 0.85 20.16
CA TRP A 75 -11.92 0.72 19.13
C TRP A 75 -13.37 0.74 19.66
N ALA A 76 -13.60 1.02 20.94
CA ALA A 76 -14.90 0.96 21.59
C ALA A 76 -15.96 1.88 20.95
N GLU A 77 -15.54 3.01 20.36
CA GLU A 77 -16.46 3.96 19.70
C GLU A 77 -16.91 3.51 18.30
N ALA A 78 -16.17 2.58 17.68
CA ALA A 78 -16.43 2.11 16.32
C ALA A 78 -17.16 0.75 16.28
N VAL A 79 -17.39 0.14 17.44
CA VAL A 79 -18.12 -1.14 17.56
C VAL A 79 -19.59 -0.90 17.26
N HIS A 80 -20.17 -1.71 16.39
CA HIS A 80 -21.60 -1.62 16.08
C HIS A 80 -22.41 -2.05 17.32
N PRO A 81 -23.54 -1.42 17.68
CA PRO A 81 -24.42 -1.89 18.76
C PRO A 81 -24.70 -3.39 18.73
N ASP A 82 -24.80 -3.99 17.53
CA ASP A 82 -24.99 -5.45 17.37
C ASP A 82 -23.76 -6.29 17.77
N GLU A 83 -22.55 -5.76 17.67
CA GLU A 83 -21.30 -6.44 18.06
C GLU A 83 -21.10 -6.36 19.58
N LEU A 84 -21.47 -5.23 20.19
CA LEU A 84 -21.49 -5.08 21.63
C LEU A 84 -22.54 -6.00 22.27
N ASP A 85 -23.70 -6.11 21.63
CA ASP A 85 -24.78 -7.02 22.03
C ASP A 85 -24.41 -8.51 21.92
N GLU A 86 -23.48 -8.88 21.03
CA GLU A 86 -22.91 -10.22 20.96
C GLU A 86 -21.98 -10.52 22.15
N GLU A 87 -21.14 -9.55 22.53
CA GLU A 87 -20.19 -9.70 23.64
C GLU A 87 -20.89 -9.85 25.00
N PHE A 88 -22.07 -9.25 25.16
CA PHE A 88 -22.87 -9.32 26.38
C PHE A 88 -23.94 -10.43 26.38
N ASP A 89 -24.04 -11.26 25.34
CA ASP A 89 -24.99 -12.38 25.31
C ASP A 89 -24.51 -13.55 26.18
N THR A 90 -25.45 -14.18 26.90
CA THR A 90 -25.15 -15.30 27.79
C THR A 90 -25.30 -16.61 27.03
N PHE A 91 -24.60 -17.67 27.47
CA PHE A 91 -24.86 -19.03 26.97
C PHE A 91 -25.85 -19.75 27.89
N PRO A 92 -27.01 -20.23 27.39
CA PRO A 92 -27.49 -20.23 26.00
C PRO A 92 -28.07 -18.86 25.54
N THR A 93 -27.95 -18.57 24.23
CA THR A 93 -28.27 -17.26 23.63
C THR A 93 -29.68 -16.78 23.95
N SER A 94 -29.79 -15.51 24.34
CA SER A 94 -31.06 -14.83 24.59
C SER A 94 -31.68 -14.21 23.32
N ARG A 95 -30.95 -14.24 22.19
CA ARG A 95 -31.32 -13.56 20.94
C ARG A 95 -32.07 -14.48 19.98
N SER A 96 -32.90 -13.89 19.13
CA SER A 96 -33.67 -14.64 18.14
C SER A 96 -32.76 -15.24 17.06
N HIS A 97 -33.15 -16.43 16.54
CA HIS A 97 -32.39 -17.14 15.53
C HIS A 97 -32.10 -16.31 14.25
N ASP A 98 -32.98 -15.37 13.91
CA ASP A 98 -32.81 -14.49 12.73
C ASP A 98 -31.64 -13.51 12.90
N VAL A 99 -31.41 -12.99 14.11
CA VAL A 99 -30.29 -12.08 14.41
C VAL A 99 -28.97 -12.83 14.33
N VAL A 100 -28.92 -14.04 14.88
CA VAL A 100 -27.73 -14.92 14.80
C VAL A 100 -27.41 -15.28 13.35
N ARG A 101 -28.42 -15.58 12.53
CA ARG A 101 -28.25 -15.87 11.11
C ARG A 101 -27.70 -14.67 10.33
N MET A 102 -28.21 -13.47 10.59
CA MET A 102 -27.72 -12.24 9.98
C MET A 102 -26.25 -11.98 10.32
N ARG A 103 -25.85 -12.15 11.59
CA ARG A 103 -24.44 -12.03 12.03
C ARG A 103 -23.54 -13.05 11.33
N TYR A 104 -23.99 -14.30 11.24
CA TYR A 104 -23.27 -15.36 10.52
C TYR A 104 -23.10 -15.06 9.03
N ASP A 105 -24.16 -14.62 8.35
CA ASP A 105 -24.09 -14.29 6.91
C ASP A 105 -23.17 -13.09 6.65
N ARG A 106 -23.14 -12.11 7.56
CA ARG A 106 -22.20 -10.98 7.53
C ARG A 106 -20.76 -11.47 7.62
N LEU A 107 -20.43 -12.30 8.62
CA LEU A 107 -19.10 -12.89 8.78
C LEU A 107 -18.71 -13.73 7.56
N ARG A 108 -19.63 -14.55 7.04
CA ARG A 108 -19.43 -15.35 5.84
C ARG A 108 -19.12 -14.48 4.62
N SER A 109 -19.81 -13.35 4.44
CA SER A 109 -19.55 -12.43 3.33
C SER A 109 -18.17 -11.75 3.43
N VAL A 110 -17.76 -11.37 4.64
CA VAL A 110 -16.43 -10.78 4.90
C VAL A 110 -15.33 -11.83 4.68
N ALA A 111 -15.53 -13.04 5.20
CA ALA A 111 -14.62 -14.17 4.98
C ALA A 111 -14.48 -14.48 3.48
N GLY A 112 -15.59 -14.49 2.73
CA GLY A 112 -15.58 -14.68 1.27
C GLY A 112 -14.77 -13.59 0.55
N ARG A 113 -14.94 -12.32 0.92
CA ARG A 113 -14.14 -11.21 0.38
C ARG A 113 -12.66 -11.37 0.71
N ILE A 114 -12.32 -11.69 1.96
CA ILE A 114 -10.93 -11.92 2.37
C ILE A 114 -10.34 -13.08 1.57
N GLN A 115 -11.07 -14.19 1.42
CA GLN A 115 -10.64 -15.34 0.64
C GLN A 115 -10.39 -14.98 -0.83
N THR A 116 -11.25 -14.17 -1.46
CA THR A 116 -11.00 -13.70 -2.82
C THR A 116 -9.74 -12.85 -2.93
N VAL A 117 -9.52 -11.91 -1.99
CA VAL A 117 -8.33 -11.05 -1.99
C VAL A 117 -7.05 -11.86 -1.74
N VAL A 118 -7.08 -12.80 -0.80
CA VAL A 118 -5.95 -13.70 -0.51
C VAL A 118 -5.68 -14.60 -1.71
N GLY A 119 -6.71 -15.10 -2.39
CA GLY A 119 -6.60 -15.87 -3.62
C GLY A 119 -5.96 -15.08 -4.76
N ASP A 120 -6.34 -13.81 -4.93
CA ASP A 120 -5.72 -12.91 -5.92
C ASP A 120 -4.23 -12.68 -5.62
N ILE A 121 -3.89 -12.46 -4.34
CA ILE A 121 -2.49 -12.30 -3.90
C ILE A 121 -1.70 -13.59 -4.13
N ALA A 122 -2.27 -14.75 -3.79
CA ALA A 122 -1.64 -16.05 -4.03
C ALA A 122 -1.39 -16.27 -5.53
N THR A 123 -2.39 -15.99 -6.38
CA THR A 123 -2.26 -16.11 -7.84
C THR A 123 -1.17 -15.19 -8.40
N GLN A 124 -1.06 -13.95 -7.89
CA GLN A 124 0.04 -13.06 -8.25
C GLN A 124 1.40 -13.59 -7.78
N GLY A 125 1.46 -14.16 -6.58
CA GLY A 125 2.66 -14.81 -6.04
C GLY A 125 3.10 -16.00 -6.89
N GLU A 126 2.16 -16.85 -7.31
CA GLU A 126 2.43 -17.99 -8.20
C GLU A 126 2.99 -17.54 -9.56
N ARG A 127 2.45 -16.46 -10.13
CA ARG A 127 2.97 -15.87 -11.37
C ARG A 127 4.37 -15.28 -11.21
N PHE A 128 4.70 -14.76 -10.04
CA PHE A 128 6.06 -14.30 -9.76
C PHE A 128 7.02 -15.49 -9.57
N GLN A 129 6.56 -16.52 -8.88
CA GLN A 129 7.31 -17.76 -8.73
C GLN A 129 7.51 -18.46 -10.08
N SER A 130 6.55 -18.40 -11.01
CA SER A 130 6.71 -19.00 -12.34
C SER A 130 7.82 -18.33 -13.15
N LEU A 131 7.97 -17.01 -13.07
CA LEU A 131 9.12 -16.27 -13.65
C LEU A 131 10.46 -16.74 -13.09
N LEU A 132 10.52 -17.02 -11.78
CA LEU A 132 11.72 -17.47 -11.07
C LEU A 132 11.93 -18.99 -11.14
N SER A 133 10.94 -19.77 -11.57
CA SER A 133 11.00 -21.24 -11.54
C SER A 133 11.80 -21.86 -12.69
N TRP A 134 12.35 -21.03 -13.60
CA TRP A 134 13.18 -21.42 -14.75
C TRP A 134 12.54 -22.47 -15.68
N ARG A 135 11.24 -22.74 -15.51
CA ARG A 135 10.51 -23.80 -16.20
C ARG A 135 9.99 -23.35 -17.57
N ASP A 136 9.70 -22.05 -17.71
CA ASP A 136 9.26 -21.42 -18.96
C ASP A 136 10.42 -20.64 -19.61
N THR A 137 11.03 -21.24 -20.64
CA THR A 137 12.20 -20.65 -21.33
C THR A 137 11.93 -19.24 -21.86
N ARG A 138 10.70 -18.96 -22.33
CA ARG A 138 10.30 -17.64 -22.84
C ARG A 138 10.14 -16.57 -21.76
N ALA A 139 9.60 -16.94 -20.60
CA ALA A 139 9.37 -15.98 -19.52
C ALA A 139 10.68 -15.68 -18.78
N THR A 140 11.50 -16.70 -18.56
CA THR A 140 12.84 -16.56 -17.99
C THR A 140 13.78 -15.78 -18.93
N SER A 141 13.72 -15.98 -20.26
CA SER A 141 14.52 -15.18 -21.19
C SER A 141 14.16 -13.69 -21.14
N LEU A 142 12.87 -13.35 -21.08
CA LEU A 142 12.42 -11.95 -20.96
C LEU A 142 12.88 -11.33 -19.63
N PHE A 143 12.79 -12.08 -18.52
CA PHE A 143 13.27 -11.62 -17.22
C PHE A 143 14.79 -11.40 -17.20
N ILE A 144 15.57 -12.32 -17.78
CA ILE A 144 17.03 -12.21 -17.87
C ILE A 144 17.42 -11.00 -18.73
N VAL A 145 16.82 -10.84 -19.92
CA VAL A 145 17.08 -9.68 -20.80
C VAL A 145 16.70 -8.38 -20.08
N PHE A 146 15.55 -8.33 -19.42
CA PHE A 146 15.15 -7.17 -18.62
C PHE A 146 16.14 -6.87 -17.49
N SER A 147 16.58 -7.88 -16.76
CA SER A 147 17.57 -7.74 -15.69
C SER A 147 18.92 -7.24 -16.22
N PHE A 148 19.39 -7.78 -17.35
CA PHE A 148 20.62 -7.33 -18.01
C PHE A 148 20.52 -5.88 -18.48
N CYS A 149 19.44 -5.52 -19.18
CA CYS A 149 19.21 -4.13 -19.59
C CYS A 149 19.14 -3.19 -18.38
N SER A 150 18.45 -3.58 -17.31
CA SER A 150 18.37 -2.79 -16.08
C SER A 150 19.75 -2.62 -15.44
N ALA A 151 20.58 -3.67 -15.40
CA ALA A 151 21.94 -3.60 -14.87
C ALA A 151 22.82 -2.64 -15.69
N VAL A 152 22.74 -2.71 -17.03
CA VAL A 152 23.47 -1.78 -17.92
C VAL A 152 23.01 -0.34 -17.71
N VAL A 153 21.70 -0.09 -17.62
CA VAL A 153 21.15 1.25 -17.37
C VAL A 153 21.62 1.79 -16.03
N LEU A 154 21.55 0.99 -14.96
CA LEU A 154 21.99 1.39 -13.61
C LEU A 154 23.50 1.59 -13.52
N TYR A 155 24.29 0.86 -14.31
CA TYR A 155 25.74 1.02 -14.37
C TYR A 155 26.15 2.27 -15.16
N ALA A 156 25.56 2.50 -16.34
CA ALA A 156 25.90 3.60 -17.22
C ALA A 156 25.35 4.96 -16.75
N THR A 157 24.25 4.94 -15.99
CA THR A 157 23.54 6.15 -15.58
C THR A 157 23.81 6.46 -14.12
N PRO A 158 24.19 7.70 -13.75
CA PRO A 158 24.33 8.05 -12.35
C PRO A 158 22.98 7.86 -11.62
N PRO A 159 22.97 7.36 -10.37
CA PRO A 159 21.75 7.01 -9.65
C PRO A 159 20.78 8.20 -9.51
N ARG A 160 21.31 9.44 -9.56
CA ARG A 160 20.54 10.69 -9.57
C ARG A 160 19.58 10.79 -10.76
N VAL A 161 20.03 10.42 -11.95
CA VAL A 161 19.20 10.49 -13.16
C VAL A 161 18.13 9.40 -13.13
N VAL A 162 18.47 8.21 -12.66
CA VAL A 162 17.49 7.12 -12.47
C VAL A 162 16.41 7.52 -11.47
N ALA A 163 16.81 8.08 -10.33
CA ALA A 163 15.88 8.61 -9.32
C ALA A 163 15.00 9.72 -9.90
N LEU A 164 15.58 10.65 -10.67
CA LEU A 164 14.85 11.75 -11.31
C LEU A 164 13.81 11.26 -12.31
N VAL A 165 14.20 10.38 -13.25
CA VAL A 165 13.29 9.84 -14.25
C VAL A 165 12.16 9.04 -13.58
N THR A 166 12.51 8.20 -12.60
CA THR A 166 11.53 7.41 -11.85
C THR A 166 10.57 8.30 -11.07
N GLY A 167 11.08 9.29 -10.35
CA GLY A 167 10.27 10.21 -9.57
C GLY A 167 9.37 11.08 -10.45
N LEU A 168 9.89 11.65 -11.54
CA LEU A 168 9.08 12.39 -12.52
C LEU A 168 8.00 11.53 -13.17
N TYR A 169 8.28 10.24 -13.40
CA TYR A 169 7.29 9.31 -13.94
C TYR A 169 6.15 9.04 -12.96
N TYR A 170 6.46 8.80 -11.67
CA TYR A 170 5.44 8.56 -10.65
C TYR A 170 4.66 9.82 -10.27
N LEU A 171 5.34 10.97 -10.19
CA LEU A 171 4.75 12.27 -9.83
C LEU A 171 4.13 13.00 -11.04
N ARG A 172 4.20 12.42 -12.24
CA ARG A 172 3.70 12.98 -13.49
C ARG A 172 2.27 13.48 -13.34
N HIS A 173 2.01 14.68 -13.89
CA HIS A 173 0.70 15.30 -13.86
C HIS A 173 -0.40 14.36 -14.40
N PRO A 174 -1.56 14.24 -13.72
CA PRO A 174 -2.60 13.25 -14.03
C PRO A 174 -3.17 13.35 -15.45
N ARG A 175 -3.11 14.54 -16.07
CA ARG A 175 -3.51 14.73 -17.50
C ARG A 175 -2.69 13.89 -18.48
N PHE A 176 -1.50 13.45 -18.11
CA PHE A 176 -0.66 12.63 -18.95
C PHE A 176 -0.67 11.14 -18.57
N ARG A 177 -1.52 10.72 -17.63
CA ARG A 177 -1.66 9.32 -17.21
C ARG A 177 -2.73 8.66 -18.07
N SER A 178 -2.33 7.76 -18.98
CA SER A 178 -3.29 6.92 -19.70
C SER A 178 -3.94 5.93 -18.74
N LYS A 179 -5.26 5.74 -18.83
CA LYS A 179 -6.02 4.74 -18.04
C LYS A 179 -5.78 3.29 -18.47
N LEU A 180 -4.94 3.07 -19.50
CA LEU A 180 -4.63 1.76 -20.03
C LEU A 180 -3.61 1.05 -19.14
N PRO A 181 -3.77 -0.25 -18.87
CA PRO A 181 -2.78 -1.03 -18.12
C PRO A 181 -1.45 -0.99 -18.87
N SER A 182 -0.34 -0.84 -18.13
CA SER A 182 0.99 -0.84 -18.73
C SER A 182 1.25 -2.15 -19.47
N VAL A 183 1.97 -2.10 -20.60
CA VAL A 183 2.36 -3.26 -21.41
C VAL A 183 2.94 -4.41 -20.55
N PRO A 184 3.87 -4.17 -19.59
CA PRO A 184 4.32 -5.23 -18.70
C PRO A 184 3.20 -5.77 -17.80
N SER A 185 2.32 -4.92 -17.25
CA SER A 185 1.17 -5.40 -16.45
C SER A 185 0.22 -6.29 -17.25
N ASN A 186 0.01 -5.99 -18.53
CA ASN A 186 -0.80 -6.83 -19.43
C ASN A 186 -0.11 -8.16 -19.74
N PHE A 187 1.22 -8.16 -19.93
CA PHE A 187 2.00 -9.39 -20.08
C PHE A 187 1.95 -10.26 -18.82
N PHE A 188 2.15 -9.68 -17.64
CA PHE A 188 2.06 -10.37 -16.36
C PHE A 188 0.68 -10.99 -16.10
N LYS A 189 -0.40 -10.30 -16.48
CA LYS A 189 -1.77 -10.84 -16.39
C LYS A 189 -2.00 -12.04 -17.32
N ARG A 190 -1.23 -12.17 -18.38
CA ARG A 190 -1.32 -13.25 -19.37
C ARG A 190 -0.38 -14.43 -19.09
N LEU A 191 0.47 -14.34 -18.06
CA LEU A 191 1.31 -15.47 -17.65
C LEU A 191 0.43 -16.55 -17.00
N PRO A 192 0.63 -17.83 -17.36
CA PRO A 192 -0.14 -18.94 -16.81
C PRO A 192 0.05 -19.03 -15.29
N ALA A 193 -1.05 -19.17 -14.55
CA ALA A 193 -1.01 -19.53 -13.14
C ALA A 193 -1.03 -21.06 -12.99
N ARG A 194 -0.53 -21.62 -11.88
CA ARG A 194 -0.51 -23.08 -11.71
C ARG A 194 -1.90 -23.70 -11.64
N THR A 195 -2.90 -22.91 -11.27
CA THR A 195 -4.33 -23.27 -11.33
C THR A 195 -4.79 -23.55 -12.77
N ASP A 196 -4.24 -22.86 -13.77
CA ASP A 196 -4.53 -23.11 -15.19
C ASP A 196 -3.82 -24.37 -15.73
N SER A 197 -2.79 -24.88 -15.02
CA SER A 197 -2.07 -26.12 -15.38
C SER A 197 -2.56 -27.38 -14.64
N MET A 198 -3.63 -27.27 -13.85
CA MET A 198 -4.27 -28.40 -13.16
C MET A 198 -5.48 -28.98 -13.93
N LEU A 199 -5.67 -28.59 -15.19
CA LEU A 199 -6.52 -29.27 -16.17
C LEU A 199 -5.70 -30.26 -17.00
#